data_AF-A0A3C1IXC6-F1
#
_entry.id   AF-A0A3C1IXC6-F1
#
_cell.length_a   1.000
_cell.length_b   1.000
_cell.length_c   1.000
_cell.angle_alpha   90.00
_cell.angle_beta   90.00
_cell.angle_gamma   90.00
#
_symmetry.space_group_name_H-M   'P 1'
#
loop_
_entity.id
_entity.type
_entity.pdbx_description
1 polymer ?
#
loop_
_entity_poly.entity_id
_entity_poly.type
_entity_poly.pdbx_seq_one_letter_code
_entity_poly.pdbx_strand_id
1 'polypeptide(L)'
;MEVYRILADFVFWFHGVWTALLLGGIILSMKYKWYKRYHAVVLTSTIVSQLIFLGCPLVALENALRAQYDPKTTYTGSFICHYLKEHFGFQLPPEYITLALVGIVLLSALIFLRRPKEQETI
;
A
#
# COMPACT_ATOMS: atom_id res chain seq x y z
N MET A 1 -20.28 19.74 0.89
CA MET A 1 -20.26 18.56 -0.01
C MET A 1 -18.98 18.51 -0.84
N GLU A 2 -18.54 19.59 -1.50
CA GLU A 2 -17.30 19.55 -2.30
C GLU A 2 -16.01 19.28 -1.52
N VAL A 3 -15.90 19.77 -0.27
CA VAL A 3 -14.70 19.54 0.58
C VAL A 3 -14.46 18.04 0.84
N TYR A 4 -15.52 17.28 1.13
CA TYR A 4 -15.40 15.83 1.35
C TYR A 4 -15.00 15.07 0.08
N ARG A 5 -15.48 15.51 -1.08
CA ARG A 5 -15.05 14.98 -2.39
C ARG A 5 -13.55 15.22 -2.61
N ILE A 6 -13.09 16.47 -2.45
CA ILE A 6 -11.66 16.82 -2.62
C ILE A 6 -10.79 16.01 -1.66
N LEU A 7 -11.22 15.83 -0.41
CA LEU A 7 -10.47 15.06 0.58
C LEU A 7 -10.45 13.57 0.25
N ALA A 8 -11.57 13.00 -0.22
CA ALA A 8 -11.63 11.62 -0.69
C ALA A 8 -10.69 11.37 -1.88
N ASP A 9 -10.72 12.27 -2.88
CA ASP A 9 -9.84 12.19 -4.05
C ASP A 9 -8.35 12.30 -3.64
N PHE A 10 -8.04 13.18 -2.69
CA PHE A 10 -6.69 13.30 -2.14
C PHE A 10 -6.25 11.99 -1.46
N VAL A 11 -7.10 11.39 -0.63
CA VAL A 11 -6.79 10.11 0.04
C VAL A 11 -6.61 8.99 -0.98
N PHE A 12 -7.44 8.95 -2.03
CA PHE A 12 -7.31 7.98 -3.13
C PHE A 12 -5.95 8.09 -3.82
N TRP A 13 -5.53 9.31 -4.22
CA TRP A 13 -4.24 9.53 -4.85
C TRP A 13 -3.07 9.23 -3.92
N PHE A 14 -3.17 9.64 -2.66
CA PHE A 14 -2.17 9.34 -1.64
C PHE A 14 -2.01 7.81 -1.45
N HIS A 15 -3.13 7.07 -1.41
CA HIS A 15 -3.10 5.62 -1.34
C HIS A 15 -2.47 4.98 -2.58
N GLY A 16 -2.76 5.52 -3.78
CA GLY A 16 -2.11 5.11 -5.02
C GLY A 16 -0.59 5.26 -4.95
N VAL A 17 -0.10 6.41 -4.49
CA VAL A 17 1.35 6.65 -4.29
C VAL A 17 1.95 5.70 -3.25
N TRP A 18 1.27 5.51 -2.12
CA TRP A 18 1.71 4.58 -1.08
C TRP A 18 1.86 3.15 -1.61
N THR A 19 0.85 2.69 -2.37
CA THR A 19 0.85 1.39 -3.02
C THR A 19 1.99 1.28 -4.03
N ALA A 20 2.22 2.30 -4.85
CA ALA A 20 3.32 2.33 -5.82
C ALA A 20 4.69 2.26 -5.13
N LEU A 21 4.88 2.99 -4.02
CA LEU A 21 6.11 2.93 -3.21
C LEU A 21 6.30 1.55 -2.56
N LEU A 22 5.22 0.85 -2.25
CA LEU A 22 5.27 -0.49 -1.68
C LEU A 22 5.61 -1.56 -2.74
N LEU A 23 5.00 -1.49 -3.93
CA LEU A 23 5.30 -2.41 -5.03
C LEU A 23 6.68 -2.14 -5.66
N GLY A 24 6.93 -0.90 -6.08
CA GLY A 24 8.19 -0.50 -6.73
C GLY A 24 9.35 -0.33 -5.75
N GLY A 25 9.06 -0.20 -4.45
CA GLY A 25 10.07 0.05 -3.44
C GLY A 25 11.05 -1.09 -3.23
N ILE A 26 10.68 -2.34 -3.56
CA ILE A 26 11.61 -3.47 -3.53
C ILE A 26 12.76 -3.23 -4.49
N ILE A 27 12.45 -2.91 -5.75
CA ILE A 27 13.45 -2.68 -6.80
C ILE A 27 14.36 -1.51 -6.39
N LEU A 28 13.75 -0.44 -5.86
CA LEU A 28 14.49 0.74 -5.42
C LEU A 28 15.36 0.45 -4.19
N SER A 29 14.92 -0.44 -3.30
CA SER A 29 15.69 -0.87 -2.11
C SER A 29 16.92 -1.71 -2.46
N MET A 30 16.88 -2.43 -3.58
CA MET A 30 18.04 -3.17 -4.10
C MET A 30 19.09 -2.22 -4.68
N LYS A 31 18.65 -1.16 -5.36
CA LYS A 31 19.55 -0.17 -5.98
C LYS A 31 20.11 0.85 -4.98
N TYR A 32 19.29 1.32 -4.03
CA TYR A 32 19.63 2.40 -3.12
C TYR A 32 19.57 1.94 -1.65
N LYS A 33 20.75 1.80 -1.02
CA LYS A 33 20.87 1.34 0.38
C LYS A 33 20.12 2.22 1.39
N TRP A 34 20.03 3.53 1.16
CA TRP A 34 19.29 4.45 2.03
C TRP A 34 17.78 4.19 1.94
N TYR A 35 17.27 3.91 0.75
CA TYR A 35 15.86 3.63 0.50
C TYR A 35 15.40 2.32 1.15
N LYS A 36 16.31 1.38 1.40
CA LYS A 36 16.01 0.13 2.13
C LYS A 36 15.39 0.38 3.51
N ARG A 37 15.89 1.37 4.27
CA ARG A 37 15.32 1.72 5.58
C ARG A 37 13.94 2.35 5.42
N TYR A 38 13.80 3.26 4.45
CA TYR A 38 12.52 3.90 4.14
C TYR A 38 11.45 2.87 3.74
N HIS A 39 11.80 1.96 2.82
CA HIS A 39 10.92 0.90 2.38
C HIS A 39 10.52 -0.04 3.53
N ALA A 40 11.44 -0.38 4.43
CA ALA A 40 11.13 -1.16 5.62
C ALA A 40 10.12 -0.45 6.54
N VAL A 41 10.23 0.87 6.70
CA VAL A 41 9.25 1.66 7.49
C VAL A 41 7.87 1.63 6.83
N VAL A 42 7.79 1.90 5.51
CA VAL A 42 6.54 1.85 4.73
C VAL A 42 5.88 0.47 4.81
N LEU A 43 6.68 -0.59 4.67
CA LEU A 43 6.20 -1.97 4.75
C LEU A 43 5.68 -2.29 6.17
N THR A 44 6.46 -1.95 7.19
CA THR A 44 6.10 -2.24 8.59
C THR A 44 4.85 -1.48 8.99
N SER A 45 4.74 -0.18 8.66
CA SER A 45 3.55 0.59 8.96
C SER A 45 2.32 0.06 8.23
N THR A 46 2.47 -0.44 6.99
CA THR A 46 1.39 -1.09 6.26
C THR A 46 0.91 -2.36 6.96
N ILE A 47 1.83 -3.25 7.36
CA ILE A 47 1.48 -4.49 8.08
C ILE A 47 0.81 -4.17 9.42
N VAL A 48 1.40 -3.29 10.23
CA VAL A 48 0.86 -2.91 11.54
C VAL A 48 -0.53 -2.32 11.39
N SER A 49 -0.71 -1.43 10.42
CA SER A 49 -2.02 -0.84 10.13
C SER A 49 -3.04 -1.90 9.71
N GLN A 50 -2.64 -2.84 8.85
CA GLN A 50 -3.54 -3.90 8.39
C GLN A 50 -3.94 -4.85 9.51
N LEU A 51 -3.07 -5.10 10.48
CA LEU A 51 -3.38 -5.89 11.67
C LEU A 51 -4.34 -5.16 12.62
N ILE A 52 -4.18 -3.84 12.79
CA ILE A 52 -5.06 -3.03 13.67
C ILE A 52 -6.45 -2.86 13.06
N PHE A 53 -6.53 -2.54 11.77
CA PHE A 53 -7.78 -2.20 11.08
C PHE A 53 -8.44 -3.38 10.36
N LEU A 54 -7.81 -4.57 10.38
CA LEU A 54 -8.24 -5.76 9.62
C LEU A 54 -8.47 -5.47 8.13
N GLY A 55 -7.73 -4.50 7.58
CA GLY A 55 -7.90 -3.95 6.24
C GLY A 55 -7.03 -2.72 6.01
N CYS A 56 -7.15 -2.08 4.84
CA CYS A 56 -6.41 -0.86 4.57
C CYS A 56 -7.08 0.34 5.24
N PRO A 57 -6.46 1.02 6.23
CA PRO A 57 -7.08 2.16 6.92
C PRO A 57 -7.38 3.32 5.96
N LEU A 58 -6.59 3.48 4.90
CA LEU A 58 -6.81 4.51 3.87
C LEU A 58 -8.11 4.26 3.10
N VAL A 59 -8.49 3.01 2.85
CA VAL A 59 -9.78 2.68 2.20
C VAL A 59 -10.93 2.96 3.15
N ALA A 60 -10.77 2.62 4.43
CA ALA A 60 -11.78 2.95 5.44
C ALA A 60 -11.98 4.46 5.55
N LEU A 61 -10.89 5.24 5.55
CA LEU A 61 -10.93 6.70 5.56
C LEU A 61 -11.56 7.25 4.27
N GLU A 62 -11.16 6.74 3.11
CA GLU A 62 -11.72 7.13 1.81
C GLU A 62 -13.23 6.88 1.77
N ASN A 63 -13.68 5.69 2.15
CA ASN A 63 -15.09 5.34 2.19
C ASN A 63 -15.86 6.18 3.22
N ALA A 64 -15.27 6.47 4.38
CA ALA A 64 -15.88 7.35 5.36
C ALA A 64 -16.10 8.77 4.80
N LEU A 65 -15.13 9.30 4.04
CA LEU A 65 -15.25 10.60 3.38
C LEU A 65 -16.25 10.57 2.21
N ARG A 66 -16.22 9.51 1.40
CA ARG A 66 -17.16 9.30 0.30
C ARG A 66 -18.60 9.18 0.78
N ALA A 67 -18.83 8.47 1.87
CA ALA A 67 -20.16 8.33 2.48
C ALA A 67 -20.77 9.67 2.92
N GLN A 68 -19.98 10.70 3.23
CA GLN A 68 -20.48 12.02 3.62
C GLN A 68 -21.03 12.84 2.47
N TYR A 69 -20.72 12.51 1.21
CA TYR A 69 -21.24 13.23 0.04
C TYR A 69 -22.04 12.33 -0.91
N ASP A 70 -21.59 11.10 -1.17
CA ASP A 70 -22.31 10.12 -1.97
C ASP A 70 -21.93 8.67 -1.57
N PRO A 71 -22.76 8.01 -0.75
CA PRO A 71 -22.54 6.62 -0.33
C PRO A 71 -22.40 5.63 -1.50
N LYS A 72 -22.96 5.92 -2.68
CA LYS A 72 -22.86 5.03 -3.85
C LYS A 72 -21.45 4.95 -4.42
N THR A 73 -20.58 5.90 -4.06
CA THR A 73 -19.18 5.92 -4.50
C THR A 73 -18.25 5.11 -3.59
N THR A 74 -18.76 4.58 -2.47
CA THR A 74 -17.98 3.70 -1.60
C THR A 74 -17.76 2.33 -2.25
N TYR A 75 -16.63 1.69 -1.95
CA TYR A 75 -16.30 0.38 -2.50
C TYR A 75 -15.77 -0.57 -1.43
N THR A 76 -15.96 -1.87 -1.65
CA THR A 76 -15.47 -2.93 -0.77
C THR A 76 -14.28 -3.64 -1.39
N GLY A 77 -13.42 -4.21 -0.55
CA GLY A 77 -12.20 -4.90 -0.98
C GLY A 77 -10.97 -4.00 -0.99
N SER A 78 -9.96 -4.38 -1.77
CA SER A 78 -8.69 -3.65 -1.83
C SER A 78 -8.74 -2.48 -2.80
N PHE A 79 -7.92 -1.46 -2.53
CA PHE A 79 -7.72 -0.32 -3.44
C PHE A 79 -7.30 -0.78 -4.84
N ILE A 80 -6.38 -1.75 -4.93
CA ILE A 80 -5.88 -2.27 -6.22
C ILE A 80 -7.00 -2.98 -7.00
N CYS A 81 -7.84 -3.77 -6.32
CA CYS A 81 -8.99 -4.42 -6.95
C CYS A 81 -9.98 -3.38 -7.50
N HIS A 82 -10.29 -2.34 -6.72
CA HIS A 82 -11.17 -1.26 -7.16
C HIS A 82 -10.57 -0.50 -8.35
N TYR A 83 -9.30 -0.11 -8.26
CA TYR A 83 -8.58 0.61 -9.32
C TYR A 83 -8.55 -0.19 -10.64
N LEU A 84 -8.21 -1.48 -10.59
CA LEU A 84 -8.13 -2.32 -11.77
C LEU A 84 -9.50 -2.61 -12.39
N LYS A 85 -10.54 -2.73 -11.55
CA LYS A 85 -11.91 -2.89 -12.02
C LYS A 85 -12.43 -1.63 -12.71
N GLU A 86 -12.27 -0.47 -12.08
CA GLU A 86 -12.75 0.82 -12.63
C GLU A 86 -11.99 1.23 -13.89
N HIS A 87 -10.65 1.12 -13.87
CA HIS A 87 -9.82 1.71 -14.93
C HIS A 87 -9.53 0.73 -16.08
N PHE A 88 -9.52 -0.57 -15.82
CA PHE A 88 -9.16 -1.59 -16.81
C PHE A 88 -10.23 -2.69 -16.99
N GLY A 89 -11.30 -2.70 -16.19
CA GLY A 89 -12.34 -3.73 -16.24
C GLY A 89 -11.92 -5.09 -15.68
N PHE A 90 -10.73 -5.21 -15.08
CA PHE A 90 -10.21 -6.48 -14.56
C PHE A 90 -10.66 -6.71 -13.11
N GLN A 91 -11.28 -7.87 -12.87
CA GLN A 91 -11.64 -8.32 -11.52
C GLN A 91 -10.55 -9.25 -11.00
N LEU A 92 -9.80 -8.76 -10.00
CA LEU A 92 -8.80 -9.56 -9.31
C LEU A 92 -9.34 -10.08 -7.99
N PRO A 93 -9.21 -11.39 -7.73
CA PRO A 93 -9.57 -11.95 -6.44
C PRO A 93 -8.70 -11.34 -5.31
N PRO A 94 -9.28 -10.99 -4.15
CA PRO A 94 -8.55 -10.36 -3.05
C PRO A 94 -7.33 -11.16 -2.55
N GLU A 95 -7.35 -12.47 -2.72
CA GLU A 95 -6.28 -13.40 -2.33
C GLU A 95 -4.97 -13.08 -3.04
N TYR A 96 -5.02 -12.62 -4.29
CA TYR A 96 -3.83 -12.22 -5.04
C TYR A 96 -3.16 -10.98 -4.44
N ILE A 97 -3.94 -10.07 -3.86
CA ILE A 97 -3.42 -8.86 -3.21
C ILE A 97 -2.71 -9.22 -1.91
N THR A 98 -3.31 -10.10 -1.12
CA THR A 98 -2.67 -10.63 0.10
C THR A 98 -1.40 -11.41 -0.25
N LEU A 99 -1.43 -12.25 -1.30
CA LEU A 99 -0.26 -12.99 -1.77
C LEU A 99 0.85 -12.05 -2.23
N ALA A 100 0.51 -10.99 -2.97
CA ALA A 100 1.46 -9.97 -3.40
C ALA A 100 2.11 -9.28 -2.19
N LEU A 101 1.32 -8.89 -1.19
CA LEU A 101 1.84 -8.29 0.04
C LEU A 101 2.78 -9.23 0.79
N VAL A 102 2.38 -10.49 0.99
CA VAL A 102 3.24 -11.51 1.64
C VAL A 102 4.54 -11.69 0.86
N GLY A 103 4.46 -11.78 -0.47
CA GLY A 103 5.63 -11.88 -1.34
C GLY A 103 6.59 -10.69 -1.16
N ILE A 104 6.05 -9.47 -1.09
CA ILE A 104 6.83 -8.25 -0.87
C ILE A 104 7.52 -8.26 0.48
N VAL A 105 6.83 -8.72 1.52
CA VAL A 105 7.39 -8.86 2.87
C VAL A 105 8.56 -9.85 2.88
N LEU A 106 8.36 -11.04 2.31
CA LEU A 106 9.38 -12.08 2.25
C LEU A 106 10.60 -11.63 1.44
N LEU A 107 10.39 -11.02 0.27
CA LEU A 107 11.47 -10.50 -0.56
C LEU A 107 12.25 -9.39 0.17
N SER A 108 11.55 -8.46 0.81
CA SER A 108 12.16 -7.40 1.60
C SER A 108 12.98 -7.95 2.77
N ALA A 109 12.45 -8.96 3.48
CA ALA A 109 13.16 -9.64 4.56
C ALA A 109 14.41 -10.37 4.04
N LEU A 110 14.32 -11.09 2.91
CA LEU A 110 15.46 -11.75 2.29
C LEU A 110 16.54 -10.76 1.88
N ILE A 111 16.17 -9.63 1.25
CA ILE A 111 17.11 -8.56 0.91
C ILE A 111 17.74 -7.97 2.18
N PHE A 112 16.98 -7.86 3.28
CA PHE A 112 17.50 -7.40 4.56
C PHE A 112 18.50 -8.38 5.19
N LEU A 113 18.20 -9.67 5.18
CA LEU A 113 19.00 -10.75 5.77
C LEU A 113 20.25 -11.11 4.95
N ARG A 114 20.20 -11.00 3.61
CA ARG A 114 21.35 -11.25 2.71
C ARG A 114 22.47 -10.22 2.79
N ARG A 115 22.61 -9.48 3.90
CA ARG A 115 23.73 -8.55 4.06
C ARG A 115 25.06 -9.32 4.09
N PRO A 116 26.02 -9.04 3.19
CA PRO A 116 27.41 -9.39 3.45
C PRO A 116 27.90 -8.59 4.68
N LYS A 117 28.76 -9.21 5.50
CA LYS A 117 29.31 -8.75 6.79
C LYS A 117 30.19 -7.48 6.72
N GLU A 118 29.91 -6.53 5.84
CA GLU A 118 30.81 -5.40 5.57
C GLU A 118 30.21 -4.08 6.10
N GLN A 119 29.89 -4.05 7.39
CA GLN A 119 29.48 -2.83 8.12
C GLN A 119 29.94 -2.83 9.61
N GLU A 120 31.06 -3.49 9.94
CA GLU A 120 31.69 -3.44 11.28
C GLU A 120 33.02 -2.64 11.29
N THR A 121 33.23 -1.72 10.36
CA THR A 121 34.38 -0.80 10.40
C THR A 121 33.93 0.64 10.21
N ILE A 122 33.66 1.30 11.34
CA ILE A 122 33.93 2.73 11.54
C ILE A 122 34.80 2.81 12.78
#